data_AF-A0A2D6M1V7-F1
#
_entry.id   AF-A0A2D6M1V7-F1
#
_cell.length_a   1.000
_cell.length_b   1.000
_cell.length_c   1.000
_cell.angle_alpha   90.00
_cell.angle_beta   90.00
_cell.angle_gamma   90.00
#
_symmetry.space_group_name_H-M   'P 1'
#
loop_
_entity.id
_entity.type
_entity.pdbx_description
1 polymer ?
#
loop_
_entity_poly.entity_id
_entity_poly.type
_entity_poly.pdbx_seq_one_letter_code
_entity_poly.pdbx_strand_id
1 'polypeptide(L)'
;MVNFHVGKVLKVIKPGKDVIASDASVQAVIEMWDGNELVLNIEPSLAPSTKIHDIVLVDYNPIKGVSPAIPRQEIIKVLKGKPGKELWEMFKKYLAAKTKKKQESADEPIPGITYSR
;
A
#
# COMPACT_ATOMS: atom_id res chain seq x y z
N MET A 1 -18.01 5.12 3.72
CA MET A 1 -16.59 5.45 3.92
C MET A 1 -15.83 4.88 2.73
N VAL A 2 -14.92 5.65 2.12
CA VAL A 2 -14.10 5.17 1.01
C VAL A 2 -12.70 4.91 1.54
N ASN A 3 -12.17 3.70 1.33
CA ASN A 3 -10.85 3.31 1.81
C ASN A 3 -9.90 3.09 0.63
N PHE A 4 -8.89 3.95 0.53
CA PHE A 4 -7.81 3.83 -0.44
C PHE A 4 -6.47 3.82 0.28
N HIS A 5 -5.58 2.95 -0.17
CA HIS A 5 -4.20 2.92 0.29
C HIS A 5 -3.25 3.35 -0.82
N VAL A 6 -2.13 3.96 -0.44
CA VAL A 6 -1.07 4.36 -1.37
C VAL A 6 0.02 3.30 -1.38
N GLY A 7 0.47 2.92 -2.58
CA GLY A 7 1.59 2.02 -2.78
C GLY A 7 2.56 2.53 -3.85
N LYS A 8 3.76 1.96 -3.87
CA LYS A 8 4.79 2.17 -4.88
C LYS A 8 5.09 0.84 -5.56
N VAL A 9 5.04 0.81 -6.89
CA VAL A 9 5.29 -0.41 -7.67
C VAL A 9 6.77 -0.80 -7.58
N LEU A 10 7.02 -2.02 -7.14
CA LEU A 10 8.35 -2.64 -7.11
C LEU A 10 8.57 -3.54 -8.34
N LYS A 11 7.52 -4.27 -8.75
CA LYS A 11 7.58 -5.19 -9.89
C LYS A 11 6.20 -5.34 -10.53
N VAL A 12 6.15 -5.53 -11.85
CA VAL A 12 4.92 -5.89 -12.58
C VAL A 12 5.06 -7.33 -13.09
N ILE A 13 4.03 -8.15 -12.86
CA ILE A 13 3.95 -9.55 -13.23
C ILE A 13 2.88 -9.68 -14.31
N LYS A 14 3.30 -10.03 -15.53
CA LYS A 14 2.42 -10.18 -16.69
C LYS A 14 2.39 -11.65 -17.12
N PRO A 15 1.26 -12.15 -17.65
CA PRO A 15 1.24 -13.42 -18.36
C PRO A 15 2.29 -13.41 -19.47
N GLY A 16 2.99 -14.52 -19.66
CA GLY A 16 4.10 -14.60 -20.62
C GLY A 16 4.77 -15.97 -20.61
N LYS A 17 5.85 -16.11 -21.39
CA LYS A 17 6.56 -17.40 -21.55
C LYS A 17 7.06 -17.97 -20.22
N ASP A 18 7.48 -17.10 -19.30
CA ASP A 18 8.05 -17.47 -17.99
C ASP A 18 7.00 -17.44 -16.86
N VAL A 19 5.71 -17.28 -17.18
CA VAL A 19 4.62 -17.19 -16.19
C VAL A 19 3.50 -18.16 -16.55
N ILE A 20 3.36 -19.22 -15.77
CA ILE A 20 2.21 -20.12 -15.82
C ILE A 20 1.10 -19.48 -14.98
N ALA A 21 -0.03 -19.12 -15.61
CA ALA A 21 -1.14 -18.43 -14.96
C ALA A 21 -2.47 -19.16 -15.19
N SER A 22 -3.39 -19.04 -14.24
CA SER A 22 -4.79 -19.52 -14.37
C SER A 22 -5.66 -18.59 -15.20
N ASP A 23 -5.25 -17.33 -15.35
CA ASP A 23 -5.97 -16.29 -16.08
C ASP A 23 -5.00 -15.26 -16.69
N ALA A 24 -5.57 -14.23 -17.33
CA ALA A 24 -4.82 -13.17 -18.00
C ALA A 24 -4.60 -11.93 -17.12
N SER A 25 -4.88 -12.00 -15.81
CA SER A 25 -4.69 -10.87 -14.91
C SER A 25 -3.22 -10.46 -14.81
N VAL A 26 -3.00 -9.17 -14.63
CA VAL A 26 -1.68 -8.61 -14.40
C VAL A 26 -1.62 -8.22 -12.93
N GLN A 27 -0.54 -8.59 -12.26
CA GLN A 27 -0.31 -8.26 -10.86
C GLN A 27 0.88 -7.32 -10.73
N ALA A 28 0.95 -6.61 -9.60
CA ALA A 28 2.14 -5.89 -9.20
C ALA A 28 2.52 -6.23 -7.77
N VAL A 29 3.82 -6.35 -7.54
CA VAL A 29 4.40 -6.27 -6.19
C VAL A 29 4.54 -4.79 -5.86
N ILE A 30 3.97 -4.37 -4.74
CA ILE A 30 3.96 -2.97 -4.30
C ILE A 30 4.45 -2.84 -2.85
N GLU A 31 5.22 -1.79 -2.58
CA GLU A 31 5.51 -1.29 -1.22
C GLU A 31 4.40 -0.33 -0.83
N MET A 32 3.68 -0.64 0.24
CA MET A 32 2.66 0.22 0.81
C MET A 32 3.30 1.32 1.65
N TRP A 33 2.58 2.43 1.80
CA TRP A 33 3.07 3.58 2.56
C TRP A 33 3.44 3.28 4.02
N ASP A 34 2.86 2.23 4.60
CA ASP A 34 3.07 1.75 5.96
C ASP A 34 4.19 0.71 6.09
N GLY A 35 4.89 0.40 4.98
CA GLY A 35 6.01 -0.54 4.94
C GLY A 35 5.63 -1.99 4.64
N ASN A 36 4.34 -2.29 4.44
CA ASN A 36 3.91 -3.62 4.00
C ASN A 36 4.24 -3.83 2.52
N GLU A 37 4.61 -5.04 2.13
CA GLU A 37 4.71 -5.43 0.72
C GLU A 37 3.57 -6.36 0.34
N LEU A 38 2.88 -6.06 -0.76
CA LEU A 38 1.69 -6.80 -1.21
C LEU A 38 1.79 -7.14 -2.70
N VAL A 39 1.17 -8.25 -3.09
CA VAL A 39 0.98 -8.61 -4.50
C VAL A 39 -0.49 -8.44 -4.84
N LEU A 40 -0.80 -7.46 -5.67
CA LEU A 40 -2.18 -7.07 -5.97
C LEU A 40 -2.46 -7.07 -7.47
N ASN A 41 -3.72 -7.32 -7.83
CA ASN A 41 -4.18 -7.19 -9.20
C ASN A 41 -4.15 -5.73 -9.65
N ILE A 42 -3.78 -5.53 -10.91
CA ILE A 42 -3.88 -4.24 -11.60
C ILE A 42 -5.17 -4.24 -12.40
N GLU A 43 -5.95 -3.17 -12.27
CA GLU A 43 -7.11 -2.97 -13.14
C GLU A 43 -6.66 -3.06 -14.63
N PRO A 44 -7.37 -3.83 -15.48
CA PRO A 44 -6.87 -4.16 -16.82
C PRO A 44 -6.52 -2.97 -17.71
N SER A 45 -7.27 -1.86 -17.62
CA SER A 45 -6.99 -0.66 -18.43
C SER A 45 -5.68 0.04 -18.03
N LEU A 46 -5.21 -0.16 -16.80
CA LEU A 46 -3.97 0.41 -16.27
C LEU A 46 -2.74 -0.47 -16.51
N ALA A 47 -2.93 -1.79 -16.68
CA ALA A 47 -1.83 -2.75 -16.81
C ALA A 47 -0.79 -2.42 -17.90
N PRO A 48 -1.16 -1.90 -19.10
CA PRO A 48 -0.18 -1.53 -20.13
C PRO A 48 0.69 -0.33 -19.74
N SER A 49 0.16 0.59 -18.91
CA SER A 49 0.81 1.85 -18.57
C SER A 49 1.55 1.83 -17.23
N THR A 50 1.29 0.80 -16.40
CA THR A 50 1.93 0.61 -15.09
C THR A 50 3.38 0.17 -15.26
N LYS A 51 4.28 0.84 -14.53
CA LYS A 51 5.73 0.68 -14.58
C LYS A 51 6.30 0.60 -13.16
N ILE A 52 7.51 0.05 -13.06
CA ILE A 52 8.28 0.06 -11.81
C ILE A 52 8.46 1.51 -11.34
N HIS A 53 8.36 1.71 -10.03
CA HIS A 53 8.43 2.98 -9.30
C HIS A 53 7.24 3.94 -9.49
N ASP A 54 6.20 3.54 -10.20
CA ASP A 54 4.95 4.28 -10.18
C ASP A 54 4.36 4.32 -8.77
N ILE A 55 3.70 5.43 -8.45
CA ILE A 55 2.87 5.54 -7.26
C ILE A 55 1.44 5.17 -7.65
N VAL A 56 0.77 4.37 -6.84
CA VAL A 56 -0.54 3.80 -7.15
C VAL A 56 -1.52 3.99 -5.99
N LEU A 57 -2.81 3.99 -6.32
CA LEU A 57 -3.89 3.88 -5.35
C LEU A 57 -4.51 2.49 -5.44
N VAL A 58 -4.63 1.87 -4.27
CA VAL A 58 -5.24 0.57 -4.08
C VAL A 58 -6.62 0.76 -3.45
N ASP A 59 -7.64 0.16 -4.08
CA ASP A 59 -9.00 0.10 -3.57
C ASP A 59 -9.12 -0.94 -2.44
N TYR A 60 -9.42 -0.46 -1.24
CA TYR A 60 -9.70 -1.27 -0.05
C TYR A 60 -11.17 -1.19 0.38
N ASN A 61 -12.04 -0.69 -0.49
CA ASN A 61 -13.47 -0.68 -0.21
C ASN A 61 -13.98 -2.11 -0.07
N PRO A 62 -14.94 -2.34 0.85
CA PRO A 62 -15.53 -3.64 1.03
C PRO A 62 -16.31 -4.03 -0.23
N ILE A 63 -16.15 -5.29 -0.65
CA ILE A 63 -16.96 -5.86 -1.72
C ILE A 63 -18.41 -5.90 -1.24
N LYS A 64 -19.30 -5.26 -2.01
CA LYS A 64 -20.73 -5.19 -1.67
C LYS A 64 -21.34 -6.60 -1.68
N GLY A 65 -22.21 -6.88 -0.70
CA GLY A 65 -22.97 -8.12 -0.64
C GLY A 65 -22.21 -9.33 -0.10
N VAL A 66 -20.99 -9.15 0.43
CA VAL A 66 -20.20 -10.22 1.05
C VAL A 66 -20.13 -10.01 2.57
N SER A 67 -20.38 -11.07 3.35
CA SER A 67 -20.25 -11.09 4.81
C SER A 67 -19.40 -12.29 5.23
N PRO A 68 -18.27 -12.09 5.95
CA PRO A 68 -17.75 -10.81 6.42
C PRO A 68 -17.26 -9.91 5.28
N ALA A 69 -17.17 -8.60 5.54
CA ALA A 69 -16.72 -7.65 4.53
C ALA A 69 -15.25 -7.89 4.16
N ILE A 70 -14.98 -8.21 2.89
CA ILE A 70 -13.64 -8.44 2.36
C ILE A 70 -13.24 -7.22 1.50
N PRO A 71 -12.03 -6.66 1.66
CA PRO A 71 -11.56 -5.55 0.82
C PRO A 71 -11.27 -6.01 -0.60
N ARG A 72 -11.53 -5.14 -1.58
CA ARG A 72 -11.28 -5.41 -3.01
C ARG A 72 -9.78 -5.67 -3.33
N GLN A 73 -8.87 -4.91 -2.73
CA GLN A 73 -7.41 -5.01 -2.88
C GLN A 73 -6.93 -4.96 -4.35
N GLU A 74 -7.38 -3.95 -5.09
CA GLU A 74 -7.08 -3.78 -6.53
C GLU A 74 -6.40 -2.43 -6.79
N ILE A 75 -5.38 -2.39 -7.65
CA ILE A 75 -4.76 -1.13 -8.09
C ILE A 75 -5.67 -0.47 -9.13
N ILE A 76 -6.26 0.66 -8.75
CA ILE A 76 -7.28 1.36 -9.55
C ILE A 76 -6.82 2.69 -10.14
N LYS A 77 -5.65 3.21 -9.73
CA LYS A 77 -5.07 4.44 -10.28
C LYS A 77 -3.55 4.38 -10.26
N VAL A 78 -2.94 4.89 -11.32
CA VAL A 78 -1.49 5.11 -11.43
C VAL A 78 -1.23 6.61 -11.48
N LEU A 79 -0.50 7.11 -10.48
CA LEU A 79 -0.14 8.51 -10.34
C LEU A 79 1.26 8.76 -10.91
N LYS A 80 1.30 9.44 -12.05
CA LYS A 80 2.54 9.77 -12.75
C LYS A 80 3.09 11.13 -12.31
N GLY A 81 4.40 11.30 -12.45
CA GLY A 81 5.06 12.59 -12.33
C GLY A 81 4.96 13.22 -10.93
N LYS A 82 4.77 14.53 -10.88
CA LYS A 82 4.77 15.32 -9.65
C LYS A 82 3.67 14.92 -8.64
N PRO A 83 2.40 14.75 -9.04
CA PRO A 83 1.34 14.39 -8.09
C PRO A 83 1.59 13.07 -7.33
N GLY A 84 2.11 12.04 -8.01
CA GLY A 84 2.44 10.76 -7.36
C GLY A 84 3.55 10.92 -6.33
N LYS A 85 4.62 11.64 -6.67
CA LYS A 85 5.74 11.91 -5.75
C LYS A 85 5.27 12.68 -4.52
N GLU A 86 4.48 13.73 -4.72
CA GLU A 86 3.96 14.54 -3.61
C GLU A 86 3.09 13.72 -2.66
N LEU A 87 2.22 12.86 -3.21
CA LEU A 87 1.40 11.98 -2.40
C LEU A 87 2.24 10.97 -1.60
N TRP A 88 3.22 10.35 -2.24
CA TRP A 88 4.11 9.40 -1.56
C TRP A 88 4.86 10.05 -0.40
N GLU A 89 5.48 11.21 -0.65
CA GLU A 89 6.19 11.95 0.39
C GLU A 89 5.28 12.40 1.53
N MET A 90 4.04 12.76 1.24
CA MET A 90 3.04 13.10 2.26
C MET A 90 2.83 11.93 3.24
N PHE A 91 2.64 10.72 2.72
CA PHE A 91 2.42 9.54 3.57
C PHE A 91 3.69 9.10 4.30
N LYS A 92 4.87 9.17 3.67
CA LYS A 92 6.14 8.88 4.35
C LYS A 92 6.40 9.84 5.51
N LYS A 93 6.10 11.13 5.34
CA LYS A 93 6.19 12.13 6.43
C LYS A 93 5.21 11.83 7.57
N TYR A 94 3.97 11.46 7.25
CA TYR A 94 2.98 11.06 8.26
C TYR A 94 3.48 9.86 9.08
N LEU A 95 3.98 8.82 8.42
CA LEU A 95 4.51 7.64 9.10
C LEU A 95 5.70 8.00 10.00
N ALA A 96 6.66 8.78 9.50
CA ALA A 96 7.83 9.20 10.27
C ALA A 96 7.44 10.01 11.52
N ALA A 97 6.47 10.94 11.39
CA ALA A 97 5.96 11.71 12.52
C ALA A 97 5.26 10.82 13.56
N LYS A 98 4.49 9.82 13.12
CA LYS A 98 3.81 8.87 14.01
C LYS A 98 4.81 8.00 14.78
N THR A 99 5.88 7.54 14.12
CA THR A 99 6.92 6.74 14.77
C THR A 99 7.68 7.55 15.83
N LYS A 100 8.01 8.82 15.56
CA LYS A 100 8.65 9.71 16.55
C LYS A 100 7.80 9.89 17.81
N LYS A 101 6.51 10.20 17.63
CA LYS A 101 5.57 10.35 18.77
C LYS A 101 5.44 9.07 19.60
N LYS A 102 5.42 7.91 18.94
CA LYS A 102 5.35 6.61 19.64
C LYS A 102 6.60 6.37 20.49
N GLN A 103 7.78 6.74 19.98
CA GLN A 103 9.04 6.61 20.70
C GLN A 103 9.08 7.55 21.92
N GLU A 104 8.70 8.82 21.74
CA GLU A 104 8.59 9.79 22.85
C GLU A 104 7.63 9.31 23.95
N SER A 105 6.48 8.74 23.60
CA SER A 105 5.52 8.17 24.57
C SER A 105 5.99 6.88 25.25
N ALA A 106 6.95 6.16 24.66
CA ALA A 106 7.51 4.94 25.22
C ALA A 106 8.69 5.21 26.18
N ASP A 107 9.37 6.34 25.97
CA ASP A 107 10.45 6.82 26.83
C ASP A 107 9.94 7.63 28.04
N GLU A 108 8.65 7.98 28.08
CA GLU A 108 8.02 8.53 29.29
C GLU A 108 7.90 7.43 30.36
N PRO A 109 8.50 7.62 31.55
CA PRO A 109 8.37 6.66 32.64
C PRO A 109 6.91 6.54 33.05
N ILE A 110 6.40 5.31 33.11
CA ILE A 110 5.04 5.02 33.58
C ILE A 110 4.91 5.61 34.99
N PRO A 111 4.02 6.60 35.22
CA PRO A 111 3.86 7.21 36.53
C PRO A 111 3.51 6.14 37.57
N GLY A 112 4.42 5.90 38.52
CA GLY A 112 4.21 4.98 39.64
C GLY A 112 4.91 3.63 39.57
N ILE A 113 5.69 3.31 38.52
CA ILE A 113 6.51 2.07 38.50
C ILE A 113 7.97 2.42 38.83
N THR A 114 8.36 2.21 40.08
CA THR A 114 9.78 2.20 40.47
C THR A 114 10.32 0.79 40.30
N TYR A 115 11.31 0.62 39.43
CA TYR A 115 12.09 -0.62 39.38
C TYR A 115 13.11 -0.60 40.51
N SER A 116 12.82 -1.32 41.59
CA SER A 116 13.79 -1.63 42.64
C SER A 116 14.90 -2.51 42.05
N ARG A 117 16.15 -2.08 42.20
CA ARG A 117 17.35 -2.83 41.77
C ARG A 117 17.58 -4.05 42.66
#